data_AF-A0A975R218-F1
#
_entry.id   AF-A0A975R218-F1
#
_cell.length_a   1.000
_cell.length_b   1.000
_cell.length_c   1.000
_cell.angle_alpha   90.00
_cell.angle_beta   90.00
_cell.angle_gamma   90.00
#
_symmetry.space_group_name_H-M   'P 1'
#
loop_
_entity.id
_entity.type
_entity.pdbx_description
1 polymer ?
#
loop_
_entity_poly.entity_id
_entity_poly.type
_entity_poly.pdbx_seq_one_letter_code
_entity_poly.pdbx_strand_id
1 'polypeptide(L)'
;MTDDTPHAQGEPFLPGGLPLYGTFARFQGALYACRLGNFPGSGQRNDMVTLISGDGDMPGPEWRLAPHPWRTGCTELTRVIDRSQADEVFDCQSTAQWHGVELGALLYLPSSRRISGYISRFSERLRPTIESMPEFGRVDRGTWHGEVPFDELERLEIRRDPSPAREPLAKRRRLFHGR
;
A
#
# COMPACT_ATOMS: atom_id res chain seq x y z
N MET A 1 -5.62 -22.10 -32.72
CA MET A 1 -5.66 -20.80 -33.39
C MET A 1 -6.72 -19.99 -32.67
N THR A 2 -6.33 -18.79 -32.21
CA THR A 2 -7.13 -17.68 -31.62
C THR A 2 -8.02 -18.07 -30.44
N ASP A 3 -7.58 -17.93 -29.18
CA ASP A 3 -7.35 -16.70 -28.41
C ASP A 3 -8.66 -15.93 -28.14
N ASP A 4 -9.38 -16.36 -27.10
CA ASP A 4 -10.60 -15.74 -26.56
C ASP A 4 -10.30 -15.22 -25.14
N THR A 5 -9.34 -14.29 -25.02
CA THR A 5 -9.20 -13.52 -23.78
C THR A 5 -9.78 -12.13 -24.00
N PRO A 6 -10.89 -11.76 -23.33
CA PRO A 6 -11.48 -10.45 -23.52
C PRO A 6 -10.50 -9.36 -23.08
N HIS A 7 -10.26 -8.42 -24.00
CA HIS A 7 -9.37 -7.28 -23.85
C HIS A 7 -9.68 -6.49 -22.57
N ALA A 8 -8.76 -6.58 -21.61
CA ALA A 8 -8.66 -5.64 -20.50
C ALA A 8 -8.28 -4.26 -21.03
N GLN A 9 -9.23 -3.34 -21.08
CA GLN A 9 -8.95 -1.91 -21.20
C GLN A 9 -9.71 -1.15 -20.09
N GLY A 10 -8.96 -0.68 -19.08
CA GLY A 10 -9.36 0.43 -18.19
C GLY A 10 -9.06 0.28 -16.69
N GLU A 11 -7.87 0.75 -16.25
CA GLU A 11 -7.53 1.27 -14.90
C GLU A 11 -7.23 0.30 -13.70
N PRO A 12 -6.67 0.79 -12.56
CA PRO A 12 -5.25 0.73 -12.23
C PRO A 12 -5.09 -0.11 -10.97
N PHE A 13 -5.44 -1.38 -11.14
CA PHE A 13 -5.05 -2.59 -10.40
C PHE A 13 -6.00 -3.17 -9.36
N LEU A 14 -6.24 -4.49 -9.53
CA LEU A 14 -6.04 -5.65 -8.65
C LEU A 14 -6.26 -6.92 -9.56
N PRO A 15 -6.69 -8.09 -9.06
CA PRO A 15 -5.93 -9.35 -8.91
C PRO A 15 -4.94 -9.64 -10.07
N GLY A 16 -3.63 -9.69 -9.74
CA GLY A 16 -2.54 -10.01 -10.68
C GLY A 16 -1.48 -8.92 -10.92
N GLY A 17 -1.60 -7.73 -10.28
CA GLY A 17 -0.55 -6.71 -10.40
C GLY A 17 -0.71 -5.45 -9.52
N LEU A 18 -1.43 -5.62 -8.40
CA LEU A 18 -1.93 -4.67 -7.37
C LEU A 18 -1.15 -3.36 -7.18
N PRO A 19 -1.82 -2.23 -6.92
CA PRO A 19 -1.77 -1.74 -5.53
C PRO A 19 -3.08 -1.07 -5.08
N LEU A 20 -3.50 -1.32 -3.84
CA LEU A 20 -4.56 -0.53 -3.22
C LEU A 20 -4.00 0.62 -2.37
N TYR A 21 -3.01 0.39 -1.52
CA TYR A 21 -2.44 1.48 -0.73
C TYR A 21 -1.04 1.13 -0.28
N GLY A 22 -0.14 2.12 -0.23
CA GLY A 22 1.22 1.97 0.27
C GLY A 22 2.28 2.39 -0.73
N THR A 23 3.54 2.05 -0.44
CA THR A 23 4.70 2.37 -1.27
C THR A 23 5.15 1.12 -2.02
N PHE A 24 5.43 1.28 -3.31
CA PHE A 24 5.82 0.19 -4.20
C PHE A 24 7.04 0.56 -5.03
N ALA A 25 7.79 -0.46 -5.44
CA ALA A 25 8.92 -0.34 -6.33
C ALA A 25 8.81 -1.35 -7.47
N ARG A 26 9.07 -0.90 -8.70
CA ARG A 26 9.31 -1.80 -9.84
C ARG A 26 10.81 -2.08 -9.91
N PHE A 27 11.18 -3.36 -9.89
CA PHE A 27 12.57 -3.80 -9.90
C PHE A 27 12.68 -5.05 -10.77
N GLN A 28 13.53 -5.00 -11.81
CA GLN A 28 13.73 -6.09 -12.76
C GLN A 28 12.42 -6.57 -13.40
N GLY A 29 11.51 -5.64 -13.71
CA GLY A 29 10.21 -5.92 -14.33
C GLY A 29 9.11 -6.38 -13.37
N ALA A 30 9.43 -6.78 -12.14
CA ALA A 30 8.46 -7.19 -11.12
C ALA A 30 8.07 -6.02 -10.21
N LEU A 31 6.85 -6.07 -9.65
CA LEU A 31 6.32 -5.07 -8.72
C LEU A 31 6.39 -5.60 -7.30
N TYR A 32 7.03 -4.84 -6.40
CA TYR A 32 7.18 -5.20 -5.00
C TYR A 32 6.53 -4.14 -4.11
N ALA A 33 5.88 -4.60 -3.04
CA ALA A 33 5.69 -3.74 -1.88
C ALA A 33 7.07 -3.35 -1.34
N CYS A 34 7.25 -2.09 -0.98
CA CYS A 34 8.55 -1.63 -0.52
C CYS A 34 8.47 -0.64 0.63
N ARG A 35 9.64 -0.45 1.24
CA ARG A 35 9.87 0.49 2.33
C ARG A 35 11.03 1.41 1.99
N LEU A 36 10.83 2.70 2.26
CA LEU A 36 11.85 3.74 2.08
C LEU A 36 12.51 4.06 3.43
N GLY A 37 13.79 4.42 3.38
CA GLY A 37 14.70 4.44 4.53
C GLY A 37 14.32 5.26 5.78
N ASN A 38 15.25 5.18 6.75
CA ASN A 38 15.22 5.67 8.13
C ASN A 38 14.25 4.93 9.08
N PHE A 39 14.36 3.60 9.15
CA PHE A 39 13.78 2.83 10.26
C PHE A 39 14.72 2.85 11.47
N PRO A 40 14.23 3.18 12.68
CA PRO A 40 15.01 3.06 13.91
C PRO A 40 15.64 1.67 14.05
N GLY A 41 16.96 1.60 14.25
CA GLY A 41 17.69 0.34 14.43
C GLY A 41 18.08 -0.43 13.16
N SER A 42 17.66 0.03 11.97
CA SER A 42 17.95 -0.69 10.71
C SER A 42 19.34 -0.42 10.10
N GLY A 43 19.99 0.70 10.47
CA GLY A 43 21.22 1.18 9.82
C GLY A 43 21.05 1.57 8.35
N GLN A 44 19.83 1.54 7.80
CA GLN A 44 19.57 1.82 6.39
C GLN A 44 19.57 3.33 6.09
N ARG A 45 20.21 3.69 4.99
CA ARG A 45 20.29 5.07 4.49
C ARG A 45 19.04 5.42 3.66
N ASN A 46 18.81 6.72 3.46
CA ASN A 46 17.63 7.26 2.75
C ASN A 46 17.59 6.94 1.25
N ASP A 47 18.72 6.59 0.66
CA ASP A 47 18.90 6.16 -0.73
C ASP A 47 18.61 4.66 -0.93
N MET A 48 18.28 3.92 0.13
CA MET A 48 17.99 2.49 0.05
C MET A 48 16.47 2.22 0.01
N VAL A 49 16.10 1.19 -0.74
CA VAL A 49 14.74 0.63 -0.81
C VAL A 49 14.79 -0.80 -0.29
N THR A 50 13.91 -1.12 0.66
CA THR A 50 13.69 -2.51 1.10
C THR A 50 12.49 -3.07 0.37
N LEU A 51 12.73 -3.98 -0.58
CA LEU A 51 11.70 -4.77 -1.25
C LEU A 51 11.20 -5.86 -0.32
N ILE A 52 9.90 -6.14 -0.35
CA ILE A 52 9.22 -7.17 0.44
C ILE A 52 8.66 -8.19 -0.54
N SER A 53 8.98 -9.48 -0.35
CA SER A 53 8.52 -10.52 -1.27
C SER A 53 7.01 -10.73 -1.15
N GLY A 54 6.33 -10.90 -2.28
CA GLY A 54 4.94 -11.36 -2.30
C GLY A 54 4.80 -12.88 -2.21
N ASP A 55 3.56 -13.35 -2.11
CA ASP A 55 3.25 -14.78 -2.22
C ASP A 55 3.60 -15.28 -3.64
N GLY A 56 4.61 -16.16 -3.74
CA GLY A 56 5.00 -16.79 -5.00
C GLY A 56 6.35 -16.33 -5.58
N ASP A 57 6.97 -15.28 -5.03
CA ASP A 57 8.37 -14.97 -5.35
C ASP A 57 9.29 -15.96 -4.64
N MET A 58 9.91 -16.86 -5.39
CA MET A 58 11.02 -17.67 -4.88
C MET A 58 12.30 -16.84 -4.91
N PRO A 59 12.88 -16.47 -3.78
CA PRO A 59 13.99 -15.54 -3.82
C PRO A 59 15.34 -16.24 -3.98
N GLY A 60 16.19 -15.63 -4.81
CA GLY A 60 17.61 -15.95 -4.90
C GLY A 60 18.40 -15.63 -3.61
N PRO A 61 19.71 -15.94 -3.57
CA PRO A 61 20.56 -15.84 -2.38
C PRO A 61 20.69 -14.42 -1.77
N GLU A 62 20.28 -13.39 -2.51
CA GLU A 62 20.33 -12.01 -2.07
C GLU A 62 19.18 -11.58 -1.15
N TRP A 63 18.12 -12.38 -1.04
CA TRP A 63 17.02 -12.12 -0.13
C TRP A 63 17.28 -12.70 1.25
N ARG A 64 16.77 -12.02 2.28
CA ARG A 64 17.02 -12.36 3.68
C ARG A 64 15.78 -12.14 4.52
N LEU A 65 15.57 -13.00 5.50
CA LEU A 65 14.61 -12.75 6.56
C LEU A 65 15.11 -11.58 7.42
N ALA A 66 14.30 -10.54 7.54
CA ALA A 66 14.53 -9.39 8.38
C ALA A 66 13.37 -9.22 9.37
N PRO A 67 13.63 -8.78 10.61
CA PRO A 67 12.55 -8.42 11.54
C PRO A 67 11.67 -7.32 10.97
N HIS A 68 10.35 -7.44 11.14
CA HIS A 68 9.41 -6.38 10.77
C HIS A 68 9.62 -5.17 11.71
N PRO A 69 9.79 -3.94 11.19
CA PRO A 69 10.22 -2.78 11.99
C PRO A 69 9.21 -2.36 13.07
N TRP A 70 7.93 -2.70 12.90
CA TRP A 70 6.84 -2.29 13.81
C TRP A 70 6.01 -3.45 14.37
N ARG A 71 6.37 -4.71 14.09
CA ARG A 71 5.62 -5.88 14.54
C ARG A 71 6.57 -6.85 15.20
N THR A 72 6.63 -6.80 16.53
CA THR A 72 7.48 -7.67 17.35
C THR A 72 7.16 -9.14 17.06
N GLY A 73 8.21 -9.94 16.83
CA GLY A 73 8.06 -11.38 16.55
C GLY A 73 7.68 -11.71 15.11
N CYS A 74 7.44 -10.72 14.24
CA CYS A 74 7.24 -10.95 12.82
C CYS A 74 8.55 -10.78 12.05
N THR A 75 8.81 -11.68 11.11
CA THR A 75 9.89 -11.56 10.12
C THR A 75 9.29 -11.50 8.72
N GLU A 76 10.00 -10.82 7.82
CA GLU A 76 9.63 -10.72 6.42
C GLU A 76 10.84 -11.04 5.56
N LEU A 77 10.57 -11.64 4.41
CA LEU A 77 11.58 -11.93 3.42
C LEU A 77 11.78 -10.70 2.55
N THR A 78 12.98 -10.14 2.62
CA THR A 78 13.28 -8.81 2.09
C THR A 78 14.57 -8.79 1.27
N ARG A 79 14.66 -7.82 0.38
CA ARG A 79 15.89 -7.49 -0.36
C ARG A 79 16.12 -6.00 -0.29
N VAL A 80 17.35 -5.61 0.04
CA VAL A 80 17.74 -4.19 0.10
C VAL A 80 18.49 -3.84 -1.18
N ILE A 81 18.02 -2.80 -1.88
CA ILE A 81 18.64 -2.26 -3.09
C ILE A 81 18.88 -0.77 -2.94
N ASP A 82 19.82 -0.22 -3.71
CA ASP A 82 19.89 1.23 -3.91
C ASP A 82 18.66 1.66 -4.73
N ARG A 83 18.08 2.81 -4.39
CA ARG A 83 16.89 3.34 -5.07
C ARG A 83 17.11 3.52 -6.57
N SER A 84 18.32 3.86 -7.00
CA SER A 84 18.68 3.99 -8.43
C SER A 84 18.61 2.67 -9.21
N GLN A 85 18.59 1.53 -8.52
CA GLN A 85 18.42 0.22 -9.14
C GLN A 85 16.96 -0.13 -9.40
N ALA A 86 16.00 0.57 -8.76
CA ALA A 86 14.58 0.40 -9.06
C ALA A 86 14.24 1.15 -10.36
N ASP A 87 13.51 0.48 -11.24
CA ASP A 87 12.96 1.08 -12.46
C ASP A 87 12.05 2.27 -12.09
N GLU A 88 11.30 2.12 -11.00
CA GLU A 88 10.44 3.17 -10.45
C GLU A 88 10.13 2.92 -8.97
N VAL A 89 9.87 4.00 -8.23
CA VAL A 89 9.34 3.95 -6.86
C VAL A 89 8.21 4.97 -6.71
N PHE A 90 7.04 4.50 -6.27
CA PHE A 90 5.82 5.30 -6.23
C PHE A 90 4.96 4.95 -5.01
N ASP A 91 4.14 5.93 -4.60
CA ASP A 91 3.14 5.78 -3.56
C ASP A 91 1.76 5.63 -4.21
N CYS A 92 0.96 4.72 -3.69
CA CYS A 92 -0.42 4.51 -4.09
C CYS A 92 -1.37 4.88 -2.96
N GLN A 93 -2.39 5.65 -3.33
CA GLN A 93 -3.52 6.01 -2.49
C GLN A 93 -4.78 5.45 -3.12
N SER A 94 -5.71 4.99 -2.28
CA SER A 94 -7.02 4.57 -2.77
C SER A 94 -8.12 4.94 -1.81
N THR A 95 -9.30 5.09 -2.40
CA THR A 95 -10.57 5.25 -1.71
C THR A 95 -11.60 4.33 -2.35
N ALA A 96 -12.51 3.80 -1.55
CA ALA A 96 -13.62 2.99 -2.01
C ALA A 96 -14.91 3.52 -1.41
N GLN A 97 -16.01 3.32 -2.11
CA GLN A 97 -17.32 3.69 -1.62
C GLN A 97 -18.22 2.45 -1.61
N TRP A 98 -18.94 2.26 -0.50
CA TRP A 98 -19.92 1.21 -0.34
C TRP A 98 -21.06 1.68 0.57
N HIS A 99 -22.30 1.55 0.11
CA HIS A 99 -23.50 2.07 0.80
C HIS A 99 -23.38 3.55 1.20
N GLY A 100 -22.76 4.38 0.36
CA GLY A 100 -22.52 5.80 0.65
C GLY A 100 -21.47 6.07 1.75
N VAL A 101 -20.74 5.05 2.20
CA VAL A 101 -19.61 5.17 3.14
C VAL A 101 -18.31 5.16 2.35
N GLU A 102 -17.44 6.14 2.58
CA GLU A 102 -16.10 6.20 1.99
C GLU A 102 -15.09 5.50 2.91
N LEU A 103 -14.34 4.57 2.34
CA LEU A 103 -13.22 3.86 2.94
C LEU A 103 -11.91 4.37 2.34
N GLY A 104 -10.87 4.49 3.16
CA GLY A 104 -9.51 4.83 2.74
C GLY A 104 -8.47 3.87 3.33
N ALA A 105 -7.21 4.06 2.91
CA ALA A 105 -6.09 3.19 3.27
C ALA A 105 -6.40 1.70 3.01
N LEU A 106 -6.89 1.43 1.79
CA LEU A 106 -7.46 0.14 1.45
C LEU A 106 -6.41 -0.95 1.31
N LEU A 107 -6.76 -2.16 1.76
CA LEU A 107 -5.99 -3.39 1.61
C LEU A 107 -6.83 -4.45 0.91
N TYR A 108 -6.23 -5.19 -0.02
CA TYR A 108 -6.93 -6.27 -0.71
C TYR A 108 -6.66 -7.56 0.04
N LEU A 109 -7.71 -8.33 0.28
CA LEU A 109 -7.65 -9.65 0.90
C LEU A 109 -7.95 -10.70 -0.18
N PRO A 110 -6.93 -11.26 -0.87
CA PRO A 110 -7.15 -12.09 -2.05
C PRO A 110 -7.90 -13.38 -1.76
N SER A 111 -7.71 -13.96 -0.58
CA SER A 111 -8.31 -15.23 -0.16
C SER A 111 -9.83 -15.14 0.00
N SER A 112 -10.33 -14.00 0.47
CA SER A 112 -11.75 -13.74 0.68
C SER A 112 -12.37 -12.83 -0.38
N ARG A 113 -11.57 -12.31 -1.31
CA ARG A 113 -11.98 -11.31 -2.33
C ARG A 113 -12.63 -10.07 -1.72
N ARG A 114 -12.12 -9.60 -0.59
CA ARG A 114 -12.61 -8.40 0.11
C ARG A 114 -11.59 -7.26 0.04
N ILE A 115 -12.09 -6.04 0.14
CA ILE A 115 -11.28 -4.89 0.52
C ILE A 115 -11.48 -4.63 2.01
N SER A 116 -10.39 -4.47 2.73
CA SER A 116 -10.34 -3.91 4.08
C SER A 116 -9.97 -2.43 3.99
N GLY A 117 -10.53 -1.58 4.85
CA GLY A 117 -10.21 -0.15 4.89
C GLY A 117 -10.76 0.55 6.11
N TYR A 118 -10.28 1.77 6.37
CA TYR A 118 -10.81 2.61 7.44
C TYR A 118 -11.86 3.56 6.90
N ILE A 119 -12.94 3.78 7.65
CA ILE A 119 -13.95 4.78 7.26
C ILE A 119 -13.30 6.16 7.30
N SER A 120 -13.19 6.80 6.13
CA SER A 120 -12.63 8.15 5.98
C SER A 120 -13.71 9.22 6.05
N ARG A 121 -14.89 8.94 5.48
CA ARG A 121 -16.04 9.87 5.43
C ARG A 121 -17.36 9.12 5.38
N PHE A 122 -18.36 9.64 6.07
CA PHE A 122 -19.76 9.22 5.94
C PHE A 122 -20.69 10.35 6.43
N SER A 123 -21.95 10.32 5.99
CA SER A 123 -22.98 11.21 6.55
C SER A 123 -23.41 10.72 7.93
N GLU A 124 -23.60 11.60 8.91
CA GLU A 124 -24.11 11.22 10.25
C GLU A 124 -25.44 10.43 10.19
N ARG A 125 -26.22 10.60 9.14
CA ARG A 125 -27.45 9.81 8.90
C ARG A 125 -27.19 8.32 8.66
N LEU A 126 -25.99 7.97 8.19
CA LEU A 126 -25.52 6.59 7.96
C LEU A 126 -24.89 5.97 9.22
N ARG A 127 -24.74 6.72 10.32
CA ARG A 127 -24.18 6.20 11.58
C ARG A 127 -24.93 4.95 12.09
N PRO A 128 -26.29 4.92 12.13
CA PRO A 128 -26.99 3.72 12.57
C PRO A 128 -26.71 2.51 11.66
N THR A 129 -26.59 2.75 10.35
CA THR A 129 -26.22 1.71 9.38
C THR A 129 -24.83 1.15 9.70
N ILE A 130 -23.82 2.01 9.85
CA ILE A 130 -22.45 1.62 10.20
C ILE A 130 -22.42 0.83 11.52
N GLU A 131 -23.13 1.29 12.55
CA GLU A 131 -23.18 0.64 13.87
C GLU A 131 -23.92 -0.71 13.83
N SER A 132 -24.77 -0.95 12.83
CA SER A 132 -25.58 -2.17 12.69
C SER A 132 -25.01 -3.22 11.74
N MET A 133 -24.11 -2.84 10.83
CA MET A 133 -23.59 -3.74 9.81
C MET A 133 -22.40 -4.55 10.33
N PRO A 134 -22.42 -5.89 10.20
CA PRO A 134 -21.33 -6.75 10.69
C PRO A 134 -20.00 -6.53 9.96
N GLU A 135 -20.03 -6.01 8.73
CA GLU A 135 -18.85 -5.68 7.93
C GLU A 135 -18.04 -4.53 8.53
N PHE A 136 -18.67 -3.69 9.36
CA PHE A 136 -18.03 -2.58 10.03
C PHE A 136 -17.74 -2.90 11.50
N GLY A 137 -16.45 -2.92 11.83
CA GLY A 137 -15.95 -3.08 13.18
C GLY A 137 -15.45 -1.76 13.73
N ARG A 138 -15.82 -1.44 14.98
CA ARG A 138 -15.25 -0.30 15.69
C ARG A 138 -13.87 -0.66 16.23
N VAL A 139 -12.86 0.14 15.86
CA VAL A 139 -11.47 -0.03 16.33
C VAL A 139 -11.24 0.74 17.64
N ASP A 140 -11.74 1.98 17.71
CA ASP A 140 -11.65 2.83 18.92
C ASP A 140 -12.80 3.84 19.01
N ARG A 141 -12.69 4.85 19.90
CA ARG A 141 -13.74 5.86 20.13
C ARG A 141 -14.15 6.65 18.88
N GLY A 142 -13.31 6.79 17.86
CA GLY A 142 -13.62 7.53 16.63
C GLY A 142 -13.38 6.75 15.34
N THR A 143 -12.65 5.64 15.42
CA THR A 143 -12.17 4.91 14.25
C THR A 143 -13.03 3.67 13.98
N TRP A 144 -13.48 3.54 12.73
CA TRP A 144 -14.19 2.37 12.22
C TRP A 144 -13.40 1.76 11.07
N HIS A 145 -13.47 0.44 10.99
CA HIS A 145 -12.86 -0.37 9.95
C HIS A 145 -13.94 -1.19 9.25
N GLY A 146 -13.87 -1.29 7.93
CA GLY A 146 -14.79 -2.08 7.12
C GLY A 146 -14.06 -3.14 6.32
N GLU A 147 -14.67 -4.32 6.22
CA GLU A 147 -14.32 -5.31 5.21
C GLU A 147 -15.49 -5.51 4.26
N VAL A 148 -15.32 -5.15 3.00
CA VAL A 148 -16.40 -5.11 2.01
C VAL A 148 -16.08 -6.03 0.83
N PRO A 149 -17.06 -6.74 0.25
CA PRO A 149 -16.83 -7.51 -0.97
C PRO A 149 -16.34 -6.60 -2.10
N PHE A 150 -15.27 -7.01 -2.80
CA PHE A 150 -14.64 -6.18 -3.84
C PHE A 150 -15.60 -5.88 -5.01
N ASP A 151 -16.44 -6.85 -5.35
CA ASP A 151 -17.40 -6.81 -6.45
C ASP A 151 -18.69 -6.03 -6.12
N GLU A 152 -18.88 -5.64 -4.86
CA GLU A 152 -20.05 -4.86 -4.41
C GLU A 152 -19.75 -3.36 -4.27
N LEU A 153 -18.52 -2.92 -4.54
CA LEU A 153 -18.13 -1.52 -4.42
C LEU A 153 -18.89 -0.62 -5.39
N GLU A 154 -19.43 0.49 -4.88
CA GLU A 154 -20.07 1.53 -5.70
C GLU A 154 -19.02 2.30 -6.52
N ARG A 155 -17.84 2.53 -5.92
CA ARG A 155 -16.71 3.23 -6.52
C ARG A 155 -15.41 2.73 -5.93
N LEU A 156 -14.37 2.64 -6.75
CA LEU A 156 -12.99 2.44 -6.34
C LEU A 156 -12.12 3.44 -7.10
N GLU A 157 -11.33 4.22 -6.38
CA GLU A 157 -10.34 5.13 -6.96
C GLU A 157 -8.95 4.74 -6.50
N ILE A 158 -8.01 4.69 -7.43
CA ILE A 158 -6.60 4.41 -7.13
C ILE A 158 -5.78 5.52 -7.79
N ARG A 159 -5.05 6.29 -6.97
CA ARG A 159 -4.09 7.29 -7.42
C ARG A 159 -2.67 6.81 -7.18
N ARG A 160 -1.81 7.11 -8.15
CA ARG A 160 -0.39 6.82 -8.11
C ARG A 160 0.40 8.11 -8.16
N ASP A 161 1.23 8.34 -7.16
CA ASP A 161 2.10 9.50 -7.07
C ASP A 161 3.56 9.04 -7.06
N PRO A 162 4.47 9.67 -7.83
CA PRO A 162 5.90 9.40 -7.70
C PRO A 162 6.31 9.61 -6.24
N SER A 163 6.94 8.60 -5.63
CA SER A 163 7.34 8.74 -4.24
C SER A 163 8.52 9.71 -4.22
N PRO A 164 8.47 10.83 -3.48
CA PRO A 164 9.52 11.83 -3.56
C PRO A 164 10.85 11.21 -3.15
N ALA A 165 11.89 11.38 -3.98
CA ALA A 165 13.26 11.23 -3.50
C ALA A 165 13.47 12.32 -2.44
N ARG A 166 13.36 11.97 -1.16
CA ARG A 166 13.52 12.95 -0.07
C ARG A 166 14.93 13.50 -0.20
N GLU A 167 15.03 14.80 -0.49
CA GLU A 167 16.33 15.47 -0.53
C GLU A 167 17.09 15.21 0.78
N PRO A 168 18.41 15.03 0.74
CA PRO A 168 19.21 14.89 1.95
C PRO A 168 18.91 16.04 2.91
N LEU A 169 18.64 15.74 4.18
CA LEU A 169 18.40 16.72 5.25
C LEU A 169 19.47 17.83 5.30
N ALA A 170 20.67 17.57 4.77
CA ALA A 170 21.75 18.53 4.61
C ALA A 170 21.40 19.76 3.75
N LYS A 171 20.49 19.64 2.77
CA LYS A 171 20.07 20.77 1.92
C LYS A 171 19.06 21.69 2.59
N ARG A 172 18.20 21.17 3.48
CA ARG A 172 17.19 21.99 4.19
C ARG A 172 17.78 22.97 5.21
N ARG A 173 18.98 22.69 5.75
CA ARG A 173 19.63 23.59 6.73
C ARG A 173 20.22 24.87 6.11
N ARG A 174 20.41 24.95 4.78
CA ARG A 174 21.01 26.15 4.15
C ARG A 174 20.01 27.27 3.84
N LEU A 175 18.70 27.02 3.96
CA LEU A 175 17.67 28.01 3.66
C LEU A 175 17.19 28.80 4.90
N PHE A 176 17.67 28.47 6.10
CA PHE A 176 17.25 29.12 7.36
C PHE A 176 18.37 29.86 8.12
N HIS A 177 19.52 30.12 7.49
CA HIS A 177 20.54 31.02 8.04
C HIS A 177 20.76 32.19 7.09
N GLY A 178 19.89 33.18 7.20
CA GLY A 178 19.92 34.40 6.43
C GLY A 178 18.98 35.44 7.03
N ARG A 179 19.27 35.85 8.27
CA ARG A 179 18.97 37.17 8.84
C ARG A 179 19.73 37.35 10.14
#